data_AF-A0A8T5MQA3-F1
#
_entry.id   AF-A0A8T5MQA3-F1
#
_cell.length_a   1.000
_cell.length_b   1.000
_cell.length_c   1.000
_cell.angle_alpha   90.00
_cell.angle_beta   90.00
_cell.angle_gamma   90.00
#
_symmetry.space_group_name_H-M   'P 1'
#
loop_
_entity.id
_entity.type
_entity.pdbx_description
1 polymer ?
#
loop_
_entity_poly.entity_id
_entity_poly.type
_entity_poly.pdbx_seq_one_letter_code
_entity_poly.pdbx_strand_id
1 'polypeptide(L)'
;GAVIYLSEKTKDTLFSQLYLMDDPNDLYPTIILAHTESDYVVKSLKSQGLNLGEFVYFQGLRGPIKIWEVNYPENVLEREEFLLKLDPNENWALLDDLEFTV
;
A
#
# COMPACT_ATOMS: atom_id res chain seq x y z
N GLY A 1 -16.74 15.29 -13.12
CA GLY A 1 -15.36 14.80 -12.88
C GLY A 1 -14.85 15.40 -11.58
N ALA A 2 -13.91 14.73 -10.93
CA ALA A 2 -13.24 15.23 -9.72
C ALA A 2 -11.74 15.35 -10.00
N VAL A 3 -11.06 16.26 -9.29
CA VAL A 3 -9.61 16.46 -9.40
C VAL A 3 -9.01 16.34 -8.00
N ILE A 4 -7.93 15.58 -7.88
CA ILE A 4 -7.13 15.46 -6.65
C ILE A 4 -5.99 16.47 -6.74
N TYR A 5 -5.93 17.39 -5.78
CA TYR A 5 -4.81 18.33 -5.64
C TYR A 5 -3.81 17.80 -4.62
N LEU A 6 -2.53 17.74 -5.02
CA LEU A 6 -1.43 17.41 -4.13
C LEU A 6 -0.59 18.67 -3.90
N SER A 7 -0.42 19.04 -2.63
CA SER A 7 0.46 20.14 -2.25
C SER A 7 1.94 19.74 -2.37
N GLU A 8 2.85 20.72 -2.37
CA GLU A 8 4.30 20.46 -2.33
C GLU A 8 4.72 19.59 -1.14
N LYS A 9 4.00 19.66 -0.02
CA LYS A 9 4.29 18.86 1.18
C LYS A 9 3.83 17.41 1.06
N THR A 10 2.84 17.13 0.21
CA THR A 10 2.18 15.82 0.15
C THR A 10 2.56 15.04 -1.11
N LYS A 11 2.90 15.72 -2.21
CA LYS A 11 3.19 15.08 -3.50
C LYS A 11 4.34 14.07 -3.44
N ASP A 12 5.33 14.29 -2.57
CA ASP A 12 6.53 13.46 -2.47
C ASP A 12 6.39 12.34 -1.43
N THR A 13 5.20 12.16 -0.85
CA THR A 13 4.91 11.06 0.07
C THR A 13 4.83 9.74 -0.68
N LEU A 14 5.18 8.64 -0.01
CA LEU A 14 5.08 7.28 -0.53
C LEU A 14 3.65 6.96 -1.02
N PHE A 15 2.64 7.38 -0.25
CA PHE A 15 1.24 7.24 -0.63
C PHE A 15 0.93 7.93 -1.96
N SER A 16 1.37 9.18 -2.14
CA SER A 16 1.06 9.91 -3.37
C SER A 16 1.80 9.31 -4.57
N GLN A 17 3.09 9.04 -4.42
CA GLN A 17 3.93 8.52 -5.51
C GLN A 17 3.50 7.11 -5.93
N LEU A 18 3.37 6.17 -5.00
CA LEU A 18 3.04 4.78 -5.34
C LEU A 18 1.54 4.54 -5.49
N TYR A 19 0.73 4.91 -4.50
CA TYR A 19 -0.67 4.52 -4.50
C TYR A 19 -1.51 5.32 -5.50
N LEU A 20 -1.34 6.65 -5.51
CA LEU A 20 -2.13 7.53 -6.37
C LEU A 20 -1.57 7.65 -7.79
N MET A 21 -0.25 7.74 -7.95
CA MET A 21 0.39 8.09 -9.23
C MET A 21 1.11 6.93 -9.93
N ASP A 22 1.21 5.76 -9.31
CA ASP A 22 1.85 4.56 -9.88
C ASP A 22 3.35 4.76 -10.23
N ASP A 23 4.09 5.36 -9.30
CA ASP A 23 5.53 5.68 -9.39
C ASP A 23 5.98 6.33 -10.71
N PRO A 24 5.50 7.55 -11.02
CA PRO A 24 5.73 8.18 -12.32
C PRO A 24 7.20 8.51 -12.60
N ASN A 25 8.05 8.52 -11.57
CA ASN A 25 9.46 8.86 -11.65
C ASN A 25 10.39 7.66 -11.39
N ASP A 26 9.85 6.44 -11.27
CA ASP A 26 10.61 5.21 -11.02
C ASP A 26 11.56 5.32 -9.80
N LEU A 27 11.04 5.90 -8.71
CA LEU A 27 11.81 6.17 -7.49
C LEU A 27 11.87 4.96 -6.56
N TYR A 28 10.98 3.98 -6.73
CA TYR A 28 10.82 2.84 -5.83
C TYR A 28 10.96 1.49 -6.56
N PRO A 29 12.08 1.23 -7.24
CA PRO A 29 12.26 0.02 -8.06
C PRO A 29 12.24 -1.28 -7.25
N THR A 30 12.39 -1.20 -5.93
CA THR A 30 12.32 -2.34 -5.01
C THR A 30 10.91 -2.66 -4.52
N ILE A 31 9.92 -1.80 -4.78
CA ILE A 31 8.54 -1.97 -4.33
C ILE A 31 7.68 -2.32 -5.54
N ILE A 32 7.21 -3.56 -5.60
CA ILE A 32 6.51 -4.11 -6.76
C ILE A 32 5.04 -4.32 -6.40
N LEU A 33 4.13 -3.86 -7.26
CA LEU A 33 2.69 -4.09 -7.07
C LEU A 33 2.39 -5.59 -7.23
N ALA A 34 2.08 -6.26 -6.13
CA ALA A 34 1.80 -7.69 -6.10
C ALA A 34 0.32 -8.00 -6.33
N HIS A 35 -0.58 -7.10 -5.89
CA HIS A 35 -2.02 -7.27 -6.05
C HIS A 35 -2.77 -5.95 -6.09
N THR A 36 -3.85 -5.89 -6.89
CA THR A 36 -4.79 -4.78 -6.92
C THR A 36 -6.23 -5.31 -6.93
N GLU A 37 -7.06 -4.76 -6.05
CA GLU A 37 -8.49 -5.09 -5.94
C GLU A 37 -9.32 -3.81 -6.05
N SER A 38 -10.27 -3.78 -7.00
CA SER A 38 -11.16 -2.63 -7.17
C SER A 38 -12.17 -2.51 -6.02
N ASP A 39 -12.46 -1.29 -5.58
CA ASP A 39 -13.58 -0.99 -4.68
C ASP A 39 -14.89 -1.61 -5.20
N TYR A 40 -15.70 -2.16 -4.29
CA TYR A 40 -16.93 -2.87 -4.62
C TYR A 40 -17.91 -2.02 -5.45
N VAL A 41 -18.06 -0.73 -5.13
CA VAL A 41 -18.94 0.18 -5.85
C VAL A 41 -18.39 0.43 -7.26
N VAL A 42 -17.08 0.69 -7.37
CA VAL A 42 -16.43 0.89 -8.67
C VAL A 42 -16.56 -0.35 -9.55
N LYS A 43 -16.36 -1.54 -8.98
CA LYS A 43 -16.53 -2.84 -9.66
C LYS A 43 -17.97 -3.03 -10.15
N SER A 44 -18.95 -2.73 -9.30
CA SER A 44 -20.37 -2.80 -9.66
C SER A 44 -20.72 -1.83 -10.80
N LEU A 45 -20.26 -0.58 -10.75
CA LEU A 45 -20.51 0.40 -11.82
C LEU A 45 -19.86 0.00 -13.14
N LYS A 46 -18.62 -0.52 -13.10
CA LYS A 46 -17.94 -1.05 -14.29
C LYS A 46 -18.72 -2.22 -14.92
N SER A 47 -19.27 -3.13 -14.10
CA SER A 47 -20.09 -4.24 -14.61
C SER A 47 -21.38 -3.80 -15.32
N GLN A 48 -21.85 -2.57 -15.05
CA GLN A 48 -23.01 -1.97 -15.72
C GLN A 48 -22.64 -1.24 -17.01
N GLY A 49 -21.38 -1.31 -17.45
CA GLY A 49 -20.89 -0.70 -18.69
C GLY A 49 -20.35 0.73 -18.56
N LEU A 50 -20.21 1.25 -17.33
CA LEU A 50 -19.59 2.55 -17.11
C LEU A 50 -18.07 2.44 -17.23
N ASN A 51 -17.48 3.25 -18.11
CA ASN A 51 -16.02 3.35 -18.23
C ASN A 51 -15.49 4.34 -17.17
N LEU A 52 -15.06 3.81 -16.02
CA LEU A 52 -14.53 4.56 -14.89
C LEU A 52 -13.05 4.22 -14.67
N GLY A 53 -12.28 5.18 -14.15
CA GLY A 53 -10.92 4.95 -13.70
C GLY A 53 -10.85 4.05 -12.45
N GLU A 54 -9.67 3.97 -11.84
CA GLU A 54 -9.48 3.26 -10.56
C GLU A 54 -10.05 4.05 -9.38
N PHE A 55 -9.92 5.38 -9.43
CA PHE A 55 -10.42 6.29 -8.42
C PHE A 55 -11.74 6.92 -8.83
N VAL A 56 -12.72 6.90 -7.92
CA VAL A 56 -14.04 7.51 -8.12
C VAL A 56 -14.40 8.35 -6.90
N TYR A 57 -14.92 9.55 -7.14
CA TYR A 57 -15.50 10.36 -6.08
C TYR A 57 -16.99 10.08 -5.97
N PHE A 58 -17.37 9.23 -5.02
CA PHE A 58 -18.77 8.88 -4.73
C PHE A 58 -18.94 8.66 -3.23
N GLN A 59 -19.62 9.60 -2.57
CA GLN A 59 -19.72 9.66 -1.10
C GLN A 59 -18.34 9.66 -0.41
N GLY A 60 -17.38 10.34 -1.03
CA GLY A 60 -15.96 10.32 -0.65
C GLY A 60 -15.08 9.78 -1.77
N LEU A 61 -13.76 9.82 -1.55
CA LEU A 61 -12.80 9.21 -2.45
C LEU A 61 -12.83 7.69 -2.26
N ARG A 62 -13.09 6.97 -3.36
CA ARG A 62 -13.03 5.51 -3.42
C ARG A 62 -11.91 5.11 -4.36
N GLY A 63 -11.03 4.25 -3.89
CA GLY A 63 -9.89 3.73 -4.64
C GLY A 63 -9.72 2.24 -4.42
N PRO A 64 -8.88 1.59 -5.21
CA PRO A 64 -8.60 0.17 -5.06
C PRO A 64 -7.82 -0.11 -3.76
N ILE A 65 -7.85 -1.36 -3.31
CA ILE A 65 -6.84 -1.89 -2.38
C ILE A 65 -5.64 -2.30 -3.23
N LYS A 66 -4.45 -1.82 -2.88
CA LYS A 66 -3.18 -2.21 -3.51
C LYS A 66 -2.30 -2.87 -2.45
N ILE A 67 -1.67 -3.98 -2.82
CA ILE A 67 -0.69 -4.70 -1.98
C ILE A 67 0.61 -4.75 -2.76
N TRP A 68 1.70 -4.40 -2.09
CA TRP A 68 3.03 -4.40 -2.67
C TRP A 68 3.92 -5.44 -1.99
N GLU A 69 4.80 -6.01 -2.78
CA GLU A 69 5.93 -6.80 -2.34
C GLU A 69 7.17 -5.90 -2.31
N VAL A 70 8.02 -6.08 -1.29
CA VAL A 70 9.23 -5.29 -1.12
C VAL A 70 10.44 -6.21 -1.26
N ASN A 71 11.27 -5.94 -2.27
CA ASN A 71 12.57 -6.56 -2.45
C ASN A 71 13.61 -5.77 -1.68
N TYR A 72 13.93 -6.23 -0.47
CA TYR A 72 14.92 -5.57 0.37
C TYR A 72 16.31 -5.61 -0.28
N PRO A 73 17.00 -4.47 -0.41
CA PRO A 73 18.36 -4.46 -0.94
C PRO A 73 19.36 -5.05 0.06
N GLU A 74 20.49 -5.57 -0.42
CA GLU A 74 21.48 -6.31 0.39
C GLU A 74 22.07 -5.49 1.56
N ASN A 75 21.95 -4.17 1.54
CA ASN A 75 22.44 -3.28 2.59
C ASN A 75 21.45 -3.09 3.75
N VAL A 76 20.30 -3.77 3.74
CA VAL A 76 19.36 -3.80 4.88
C VAL A 76 19.80 -4.87 5.87
N LEU A 77 19.95 -4.49 7.14
CA LEU A 77 20.23 -5.45 8.20
C LEU A 77 18.97 -6.25 8.50
N GLU A 78 18.96 -7.50 8.06
CA GLU A 78 17.90 -8.44 8.41
C GLU A 78 18.06 -8.92 9.86
N ARG A 79 16.92 -9.04 10.52
CA ARG A 79 16.78 -9.46 11.91
C ARG A 79 15.74 -10.58 11.91
N GLU A 80 16.20 -11.81 12.09
CA GLU A 80 15.36 -13.01 11.97
C GLU A 80 14.14 -12.94 12.88
N GLU A 81 14.27 -12.29 14.05
CA GLU A 81 13.18 -12.11 15.01
C GLU A 81 11.94 -11.38 14.43
N PHE A 82 12.13 -10.51 13.43
CA PHE A 82 11.03 -9.78 12.78
C PHE A 82 10.44 -10.55 11.59
N LEU A 83 11.04 -11.66 11.19
CA LEU A 83 10.58 -12.51 10.10
C LEU A 83 9.73 -13.68 10.60
N LEU A 84 9.71 -13.92 11.91
CA LEU A 84 8.94 -14.99 12.55
C LEU A 84 7.43 -14.69 12.49
N LYS A 85 6.66 -15.62 11.92
CA LYS A 85 5.18 -15.57 11.95
C LYS A 85 4.60 -16.10 13.26
N LEU A 86 5.34 -16.99 13.91
CA LEU A 86 4.97 -17.67 15.15
C LEU A 86 6.19 -17.69 16.08
N ASP A 87 5.94 -17.65 17.38
CA ASP A 87 6.98 -17.90 18.37
C ASP A 87 7.41 -19.39 18.38
N PRO A 88 8.50 -19.76 19.09
CA PRO A 88 8.90 -21.17 19.23
C PRO A 88 7.85 -22.10 19.88
N ASN A 89 6.78 -21.55 20.44
CA ASN A 89 5.66 -22.26 21.07
C ASN A 89 4.37 -22.19 20.23
N GLU A 90 4.45 -21.79 18.96
CA GLU A 90 3.33 -21.65 18.02
C GLU A 90 2.28 -20.57 18.36
N ASN A 91 2.65 -19.56 19.15
CA ASN A 91 1.80 -18.40 19.45
C ASN A 91 2.01 -17.25 18.46
N TRP A 92 0.98 -16.42 18.32
CA TRP A 92 1.01 -15.14 17.61
C TRP A 92 1.46 -13.99 18.54
N ALA A 93 1.74 -12.82 17.97
CA ALA A 93 2.08 -11.58 18.70
C ALA A 93 3.34 -11.64 19.59
N LEU A 94 4.42 -12.27 19.10
CA LEU A 94 5.72 -12.31 19.79
C LEU A 94 6.26 -10.91 20.18
N LEU A 95 5.82 -9.85 19.50
CA LEU A 95 6.32 -8.48 19.68
C LEU A 95 5.41 -7.57 20.52
N ASP A 96 4.26 -8.05 21.01
CA ASP A 96 3.24 -7.18 21.64
C ASP A 96 3.63 -6.68 23.04
N ASP A 97 4.56 -7.35 23.75
CA ASP A 97 4.96 -7.02 25.14
C ASP A 97 6.47 -6.67 25.27
N LEU A 98 7.05 -6.04 24.26
CA LEU A 98 8.47 -5.65 24.29
C LEU A 98 8.73 -4.51 25.29
N GLU A 99 9.54 -4.78 26.31
CA GLU A 99 10.10 -3.75 27.20
C GLU A 99 11.44 -3.23 26.66
N PHE A 100 11.46 -1.98 26.20
CA PHE A 100 12.69 -1.31 25.80
C PHE A 100 13.41 -0.78 27.04
N THR A 101 14.59 -1.34 27.35
CA THR A 101 15.47 -0.81 28.39
C THR A 101 16.35 0.30 27.80
N VAL A 102 16.49 1.39 28.55
CA VAL A 102 17.31 2.57 28.20
C VAL A 102 18.74 2.36 28.66
#